data_AF-M1B9L0-F1
#
_entry.id   AF-M1B9L0-F1
#
_cell.length_a   1.000
_cell.length_b   1.000
_cell.length_c   1.000
_cell.angle_alpha   90.00
_cell.angle_beta   90.00
_cell.angle_gamma   90.00
#
_symmetry.space_group_name_H-M   'P 1'
#
loop_
_entity.id
_entity.type
_entity.pdbx_description
1 polymer ?
#
loop_
_entity_poly.entity_id
_entity_poly.type
_entity_poly.pdbx_seq_one_letter_code
_entity_poly.pdbx_strand_id
1 'polypeptide(L)'
;MKEERDGFFVVRKGDLVGVYKNLSDCQTQVGSSICDPPVSVYKGYAMPKDTEEYLLSCGLKNALYSIRAADLTEDLFGTLVPCPFQQPSSSKSGTSDHLPKKRPQEAVWSEYADAVGSTVVSNDSARKHVKLEQQKGDQVLALPSGRSCTLEFDGASKGNPGQAGAGAVIRADDGSMTLRLREGLGVATSNHAEYRAFILGLKHALREGFTSIRVQGDSKLVCMQIQGLWKVKNQNIAVVFEQAKQLKERFLSFRIIHVLRESNSDADQQANLAVELPEGQIQEELQK
;
A
#
# COMPACT_ATOMS: atom_id res chain seq x y z
N MET A 1 -32.90 -19.70 -22.32
CA MET A 1 -31.66 -19.36 -21.61
C MET A 1 -32.07 -19.04 -20.18
N LYS A 2 -31.56 -19.75 -19.18
CA LYS A 2 -31.93 -19.50 -17.77
C LYS A 2 -31.25 -18.21 -17.33
N GLU A 3 -32.04 -17.25 -16.86
CA GLU A 3 -31.56 -16.04 -16.19
C GLU A 3 -30.61 -16.47 -15.06
N GLU A 4 -29.32 -16.11 -15.17
CA GLU A 4 -28.40 -16.19 -14.04
C GLU A 4 -28.96 -15.24 -12.97
N ARG A 5 -29.54 -15.78 -11.90
CA ARG A 5 -29.91 -14.99 -10.73
C ARG A 5 -28.67 -14.24 -10.25
N ASP A 6 -28.80 -12.92 -10.08
CA ASP A 6 -27.77 -12.01 -9.57
C ASP A 6 -27.15 -12.58 -8.28
N GLY A 7 -26.02 -13.27 -8.41
CA GLY A 7 -25.27 -13.85 -7.31
C GLY A 7 -24.16 -12.92 -6.84
N PHE A 8 -23.47 -13.31 -5.77
CA PHE A 8 -22.26 -12.65 -5.29
C PHE A 8 -21.12 -13.66 -5.17
N PHE A 9 -19.89 -13.17 -5.11
CA PHE A 9 -18.69 -13.98 -5.00
C PHE A 9 -17.92 -13.59 -3.76
N VAL A 10 -17.54 -14.57 -2.95
CA VAL A 10 -16.68 -14.42 -1.78
C VAL A 10 -15.31 -14.96 -2.14
N VAL A 11 -14.29 -14.13 -2.03
CA VAL A 11 -12.90 -14.47 -2.40
C VAL A 11 -12.07 -14.39 -1.14
N ARG A 12 -11.53 -15.53 -0.71
CA ARG A 12 -10.56 -15.61 0.38
C ARG A 12 -9.16 -15.73 -0.18
N LYS A 13 -8.26 -14.84 0.25
CA LYS A 13 -6.82 -14.90 -0.05
C LYS A 13 -6.05 -14.72 1.27
N GLY A 14 -5.61 -15.83 1.85
CA GLY A 14 -5.04 -15.85 3.20
C GLY A 14 -6.04 -15.36 4.25
N ASP A 15 -5.68 -14.30 4.97
CA ASP A 15 -6.50 -13.69 6.01
C ASP A 15 -7.47 -12.63 5.49
N LEU A 16 -7.47 -12.31 4.20
CA LEU A 16 -8.36 -11.32 3.62
C LEU A 16 -9.52 -11.99 2.88
N VAL A 17 -10.73 -11.52 3.14
CA VAL A 17 -11.95 -11.94 2.45
C VAL A 17 -12.63 -10.75 1.79
N GLY A 18 -12.82 -10.83 0.46
CA GLY A 18 -13.52 -9.82 -0.34
C GLY A 18 -14.84 -10.33 -0.89
N VAL A 19 -15.84 -9.44 -1.00
CA VAL A 19 -17.18 -9.76 -1.53
C VAL A 19 -17.45 -8.95 -2.80
N TYR A 20 -17.80 -9.64 -3.89
CA TYR A 20 -17.91 -9.09 -5.24
C TYR A 20 -19.29 -9.39 -5.81
N LYS A 21 -19.83 -8.47 -6.61
CA LYS A 21 -21.07 -8.71 -7.36
C LYS A 21 -20.82 -9.51 -8.64
N ASN A 22 -19.67 -9.29 -9.28
CA ASN A 22 -19.31 -9.96 -10.52
C ASN A 22 -17.99 -10.73 -10.38
N LEU A 23 -17.88 -11.87 -11.05
CA LEU A 23 -16.65 -12.67 -11.08
C LEU A 23 -15.50 -11.95 -11.79
N SER A 24 -15.80 -11.11 -12.79
CA SER A 24 -14.81 -10.30 -13.52
C SER A 24 -14.10 -9.29 -12.62
N ASP A 25 -14.82 -8.73 -11.63
CA ASP A 25 -14.27 -7.79 -10.66
C ASP A 25 -13.25 -8.51 -9.76
N CYS A 26 -13.50 -9.77 -9.41
CA CYS A 26 -12.55 -10.64 -8.71
C CYS A 26 -11.30 -10.92 -9.57
N GLN A 27 -11.45 -11.25 -10.86
CA GLN A 27 -10.33 -11.61 -11.73
C GLN A 27 -9.30 -10.47 -11.88
N THR A 28 -9.77 -9.23 -11.98
CA THR A 28 -8.89 -8.05 -12.11
C THR A 28 -8.07 -7.81 -10.84
N GLN A 29 -8.58 -8.22 -9.68
CA GLN A 29 -7.95 -8.01 -8.37
C GLN A 29 -7.04 -9.17 -7.94
N VAL A 30 -7.37 -10.40 -8.34
CA VAL A 30 -6.56 -11.60 -8.07
C VAL A 30 -5.45 -11.78 -9.12
N GLY A 31 -5.64 -11.28 -10.35
CA GLY A 31 -4.78 -11.52 -11.51
C GLY A 31 -3.41 -10.81 -11.53
N SER A 32 -3.04 -10.02 -10.51
CA SER A 32 -1.74 -9.31 -10.49
C SER A 32 -0.75 -9.83 -9.45
N SER A 33 -1.07 -10.90 -8.73
CA SER A 33 -0.18 -11.46 -7.71
C SER A 33 0.25 -12.87 -8.07
N ILE A 34 1.42 -12.98 -8.69
CA ILE A 34 2.26 -14.17 -8.55
C ILE A 34 2.68 -14.20 -7.08
N CYS A 35 1.93 -14.84 -6.18
CA CYS A 35 2.36 -15.22 -4.83
C CYS A 35 1.24 -15.99 -4.11
N ASP A 36 1.62 -17.15 -3.56
CA ASP A 36 1.00 -17.78 -2.37
C ASP A 36 0.60 -16.69 -1.37
N PRO A 37 -0.63 -16.69 -0.82
CA PRO A 37 -1.38 -17.87 -0.36
C PRO A 37 -2.49 -18.35 -1.33
N PRO A 38 -3.02 -19.57 -1.13
CA PRO A 38 -4.10 -20.12 -1.94
C PRO A 38 -5.34 -19.22 -1.92
N VAL A 39 -5.88 -18.99 -3.12
CA VAL A 39 -7.12 -18.22 -3.32
C VAL A 39 -8.29 -19.19 -3.40
N SER A 40 -9.29 -19.01 -2.54
CA SER A 40 -10.55 -19.75 -2.59
C SER A 40 -11.67 -18.81 -3.01
N VAL A 41 -12.51 -19.24 -3.96
CA VAL A 41 -13.63 -18.46 -4.47
C VAL A 41 -14.92 -19.24 -4.25
N TYR A 42 -15.93 -18.58 -3.72
CA TYR A 42 -17.25 -19.13 -3.46
C TYR A 42 -18.32 -18.26 -4.12
N LYS A 43 -19.38 -18.87 -4.65
CA LYS A 43 -20.57 -18.16 -5.16
C LYS A 43 -21.71 -18.32 -4.16
N GLY A 44 -22.30 -17.19 -3.78
CA GLY A 44 -23.55 -17.11 -3.04
C GLY A 44 -24.68 -16.64 -3.97
N TYR A 45 -25.89 -17.11 -3.72
CA TYR A 45 -27.06 -16.87 -4.59
C TYR A 45 -28.10 -15.93 -3.98
N ALA A 46 -28.00 -15.63 -2.69
CA ALA A 46 -28.85 -14.67 -1.99
C ALA A 46 -28.08 -14.10 -0.80
N MET A 47 -27.89 -12.78 -0.75
CA MET A 47 -27.30 -12.11 0.40
C MET A 47 -28.41 -11.87 1.43
N PRO A 48 -28.30 -12.38 2.67
CA PRO A 48 -29.24 -12.01 3.73
C PRO A 48 -29.21 -10.48 3.92
N LYS A 49 -30.37 -9.85 4.17
CA LYS A 49 -30.45 -8.38 4.33
C LYS A 49 -29.59 -7.89 5.48
N ASP A 50 -29.60 -8.62 6.59
CA ASP A 50 -28.80 -8.31 7.78
C ASP A 50 -27.30 -8.41 7.48
N THR A 51 -26.90 -9.37 6.64
CA THR A 51 -25.53 -9.48 6.14
C THR A 51 -25.18 -8.31 5.23
N GLU A 52 -26.06 -7.94 4.29
CA GLU A 52 -25.82 -6.79 3.42
C GLU A 52 -25.67 -5.50 4.24
N GLU A 53 -26.53 -5.29 5.24
CA GLU A 53 -26.47 -4.14 6.15
C GLU A 53 -25.19 -4.16 7.00
N TYR A 54 -24.80 -5.32 7.54
CA TYR A 54 -23.55 -5.49 8.27
C TYR A 54 -22.30 -5.26 7.39
N LEU A 55 -22.30 -5.78 6.16
CA LEU A 55 -21.20 -5.55 5.23
C LEU A 55 -21.14 -4.07 4.85
N LEU A 56 -22.29 -3.41 4.62
CA LEU A 56 -22.36 -1.98 4.36
C LEU A 56 -21.90 -1.16 5.58
N SER A 57 -22.23 -1.57 6.80
CA SER A 57 -21.73 -0.95 8.03
C SER A 57 -20.22 -1.13 8.16
N CYS A 58 -19.70 -2.30 7.77
CA CYS A 58 -18.26 -2.56 7.62
C CYS A 58 -17.59 -1.77 6.47
N GLY A 59 -18.37 -1.05 5.66
CA GLY A 59 -17.93 -0.26 4.52
C GLY A 59 -17.84 -1.03 3.19
N LEU A 60 -18.18 -2.32 3.15
CA LEU A 60 -18.05 -3.22 2.00
C LEU A 60 -19.16 -2.99 0.96
N LYS A 61 -18.93 -2.06 0.01
CA LYS A 61 -19.78 -1.89 -1.18
C LYS A 61 -18.95 -2.06 -2.47
N ASN A 62 -19.36 -2.99 -3.34
CA ASN A 62 -18.82 -3.21 -4.69
C ASN A 62 -17.30 -3.54 -4.75
N ALA A 63 -16.85 -4.44 -3.88
CA ALA A 63 -15.47 -4.95 -3.79
C ALA A 63 -14.38 -3.86 -3.72
N LEU A 64 -14.36 -3.14 -2.61
CA LEU A 64 -13.29 -2.20 -2.28
C LEU A 64 -12.69 -2.35 -0.90
N TYR A 65 -13.30 -3.21 -0.08
CA TYR A 65 -12.88 -3.48 1.27
C TYR A 65 -12.78 -4.99 1.41
N SER A 66 -11.96 -5.43 2.35
CA SER A 66 -11.80 -6.83 2.73
C SER A 66 -12.01 -6.94 4.24
N ILE A 67 -12.74 -7.95 4.66
CA ILE A 67 -12.88 -8.33 6.06
C ILE A 67 -11.78 -9.34 6.40
N ARG A 68 -11.25 -9.32 7.63
CA ARG A 68 -10.30 -10.36 8.03
C ARG A 68 -11.04 -11.68 8.22
N ALA A 69 -10.38 -12.80 7.96
CA ALA A 69 -10.95 -14.12 8.16
C ALA A 69 -11.37 -14.35 9.63
N ALA A 70 -10.64 -13.76 10.59
CA ALA A 70 -10.97 -13.83 12.02
C ALA A 70 -12.25 -13.06 12.39
N ASP A 71 -12.64 -12.07 11.59
CA ASP A 71 -13.84 -11.26 11.83
C ASP A 71 -15.06 -11.84 11.09
N LEU A 72 -14.93 -13.00 10.45
CA LEU A 72 -16.04 -13.74 9.85
C LEU A 72 -16.75 -14.59 10.89
N THR A 73 -18.08 -14.49 10.93
CA THR A 73 -18.93 -15.45 11.64
C THR A 73 -19.32 -16.58 10.70
N GLU A 74 -19.47 -17.81 11.22
CA GLU A 74 -19.70 -19.01 10.40
C GLU A 74 -20.96 -18.91 9.50
N ASP A 75 -21.96 -18.12 9.91
CA ASP A 75 -23.25 -17.99 9.22
C ASP A 75 -23.37 -16.74 8.33
N LEU A 76 -22.31 -15.93 8.22
CA LEU A 76 -22.41 -14.57 7.67
C LEU A 76 -22.98 -14.55 6.24
N PHE A 77 -22.60 -15.49 5.38
CA PHE A 77 -22.98 -15.49 3.96
C PHE A 77 -24.04 -16.54 3.59
N GLY A 78 -24.57 -17.28 4.56
CA GLY A 78 -25.40 -18.45 4.32
C GLY A 78 -24.70 -19.52 3.47
N THR A 79 -25.46 -20.27 2.67
CA THR A 79 -24.92 -21.36 1.84
C THR A 79 -24.06 -20.84 0.70
N LEU A 80 -22.75 -21.11 0.79
CA LEU A 80 -21.76 -20.81 -0.24
C LEU A 80 -21.37 -22.06 -1.04
N VAL A 81 -21.26 -21.95 -2.35
CA VAL A 81 -20.81 -23.04 -3.23
C VAL A 81 -19.39 -22.77 -3.73
N PRO A 82 -18.42 -23.69 -3.52
CA PRO A 82 -17.08 -23.55 -4.08
C PRO A 82 -17.11 -23.40 -5.59
N CYS A 83 -16.37 -22.42 -6.11
CA CYS A 83 -16.20 -22.21 -7.54
C CYS A 83 -14.78 -22.59 -7.95
N PRO A 84 -14.59 -23.45 -8.97
CA PRO A 84 -13.25 -23.74 -9.49
C PRO A 84 -12.67 -22.46 -10.11
N PHE A 85 -11.77 -21.82 -9.39
CA PHE A 85 -11.02 -20.67 -9.88
C PHE A 85 -9.88 -21.16 -10.78
N GLN A 86 -9.99 -20.94 -12.09
CA GLN A 86 -8.90 -21.21 -13.01
C GLN A 86 -7.88 -20.07 -12.93
N GLN A 87 -6.70 -20.35 -12.37
CA GLN A 87 -5.54 -19.49 -12.57
C GLN A 87 -5.26 -19.40 -14.08
N PRO A 88 -4.98 -18.21 -14.64
CA PRO A 88 -4.59 -18.11 -16.04
C PRO A 88 -3.30 -18.92 -16.24
N SER A 89 -3.43 -20.06 -16.92
CA SER A 89 -2.35 -20.98 -17.20
C SER A 89 -1.33 -20.31 -18.12
N SER A 90 -0.11 -20.15 -17.61
CA SER A 90 1.08 -19.93 -18.42
C SER A 90 1.40 -21.21 -19.19
N SER A 91 0.96 -21.33 -20.44
CA SER A 91 1.69 -22.01 -21.52
C SER A 91 0.81 -22.13 -22.77
N LYS A 92 1.20 -21.45 -23.84
CA LYS A 92 0.90 -21.91 -25.19
C LYS A 92 1.67 -23.22 -25.40
N SER A 93 0.95 -24.34 -25.46
CA SER A 93 1.44 -25.56 -26.10
C SER A 93 0.30 -26.17 -26.90
N GLY A 94 0.14 -25.70 -28.13
CA GLY A 94 -0.50 -26.47 -29.18
C GLY A 94 0.58 -27.36 -29.80
N THR A 95 0.44 -28.68 -29.66
CA THR A 95 1.16 -29.66 -30.47
C THR A 95 0.23 -30.18 -31.55
N SER A 96 0.63 -30.00 -32.81
CA SER A 96 0.30 -30.91 -33.90
C SER A 96 1.47 -30.91 -34.90
N ASP A 97 2.28 -31.97 -34.78
CA ASP A 97 3.04 -32.73 -35.78
C ASP A 97 3.54 -32.06 -37.08
N HIS A 98 4.86 -31.95 -37.24
CA HIS A 98 5.69 -32.91 -38.00
C HIS A 98 7.18 -32.49 -38.07
N LEU A 99 8.06 -33.46 -37.77
CA LEU A 99 9.54 -33.50 -37.70
C LEU A 99 10.25 -33.42 -39.09
N PRO A 100 11.60 -33.58 -39.24
CA PRO A 100 12.80 -33.20 -38.45
C PRO A 100 13.89 -32.46 -39.29
N LYS A 101 14.92 -31.85 -38.65
CA LYS A 101 16.35 -32.28 -38.79
C LYS A 101 17.38 -31.36 -38.10
N LYS A 102 18.17 -32.02 -37.24
CA LYS A 102 19.63 -31.91 -36.99
C LYS A 102 20.23 -30.69 -36.23
N ARG A 103 20.61 -31.00 -34.97
CA ARG A 103 21.80 -30.56 -34.19
C ARG A 103 23.15 -30.75 -34.96
N PRO A 104 24.33 -30.37 -34.42
CA PRO A 104 24.72 -29.66 -33.17
C PRO A 104 25.68 -28.46 -33.49
N GLN A 105 26.34 -27.68 -32.61
CA GLN A 105 27.33 -28.02 -31.57
C GLN A 105 28.00 -26.69 -31.08
N GLU A 106 28.47 -26.64 -29.81
CA GLU A 106 29.71 -25.99 -29.27
C GLU A 106 30.15 -24.57 -29.76
N ALA A 107 30.82 -23.65 -29.06
CA ALA A 107 31.62 -23.54 -27.83
C ALA A 107 31.91 -22.02 -27.64
N VAL A 108 31.96 -21.48 -26.41
CA VAL A 108 33.17 -20.95 -25.72
C VAL A 108 33.71 -19.56 -26.15
N TRP A 109 33.73 -18.66 -25.15
CA TRP A 109 34.69 -17.58 -24.79
C TRP A 109 35.11 -16.39 -25.69
N SER A 110 35.04 -15.23 -25.02
CA SER A 110 36.07 -14.19 -24.80
C SER A 110 36.49 -13.21 -25.91
N GLU A 111 36.33 -11.93 -25.54
CA GLU A 111 37.35 -10.85 -25.51
C GLU A 111 37.82 -10.05 -26.75
N TYR A 112 37.85 -8.74 -26.49
CA TYR A 112 38.71 -7.62 -26.96
C TYR A 112 38.73 -7.13 -28.42
N ALA A 113 38.35 -5.84 -28.53
CA ALA A 113 39.01 -4.70 -29.17
C ALA A 113 39.40 -4.71 -30.66
N ASP A 114 38.88 -3.73 -31.41
CA ASP A 114 39.61 -2.59 -32.03
C ASP A 114 38.67 -1.96 -33.10
N ALA A 115 38.25 -0.70 -32.96
CA ALA A 115 38.96 0.55 -33.28
C ALA A 115 38.83 0.97 -34.77
N VAL A 116 39.04 2.28 -34.97
CA VAL A 116 39.12 3.05 -36.24
C VAL A 116 37.77 3.55 -36.79
N GLY A 117 37.55 4.85 -36.99
CA GLY A 117 38.39 6.02 -36.76
C GLY A 117 37.77 7.35 -37.24
N SER A 118 38.26 8.44 -36.64
CA SER A 118 38.55 9.81 -37.10
C SER A 118 37.69 10.48 -38.19
N THR A 119 37.32 11.76 -38.06
CA THR A 119 38.17 12.98 -38.09
C THR A 119 37.44 14.13 -37.36
N VAL A 120 37.99 15.00 -36.48
CA VAL A 120 39.20 15.86 -36.39
C VAL A 120 39.29 16.93 -37.48
N VAL A 121 39.07 18.20 -37.12
CA VAL A 121 40.06 19.32 -37.07
C VAL A 121 39.39 20.52 -36.37
N SER A 122 39.87 20.98 -35.22
CA SER A 122 41.05 21.84 -34.94
C SER A 122 40.82 23.32 -35.25
N ASN A 123 40.93 24.19 -34.24
CA ASN A 123 42.17 24.96 -34.12
C ASN A 123 42.39 25.62 -32.75
N ASP A 124 43.68 25.71 -32.49
CA ASP A 124 44.44 26.06 -31.30
C ASP A 124 44.55 27.59 -31.11
N SER A 125 44.78 28.07 -29.89
CA SER A 125 46.06 28.71 -29.51
C SER A 125 45.99 29.59 -28.24
N ALA A 126 47.08 29.47 -27.48
CA ALA A 126 47.81 30.53 -26.76
C ALA A 126 47.48 30.90 -25.29
N ARG A 127 48.47 30.54 -24.46
CA ARG A 127 48.83 31.01 -23.11
C ARG A 127 48.57 32.50 -22.82
N LYS A 128 48.17 32.81 -21.58
CA LYS A 128 48.69 33.92 -20.76
C LYS A 128 48.29 33.77 -19.28
N HIS A 129 49.29 33.86 -18.41
CA HIS A 129 49.14 34.06 -16.96
C HIS A 129 48.66 35.49 -16.68
N VAL A 130 47.60 35.65 -15.88
CA VAL A 130 47.31 36.85 -15.08
C VAL A 130 46.70 36.40 -13.73
N LYS A 131 47.12 37.04 -12.66
CA LYS A 131 46.81 36.77 -11.24
C LYS A 131 45.81 37.84 -10.74
N LEU A 132 44.95 37.44 -9.78
CA LEU A 132 43.89 38.21 -9.08
C LEU A 132 42.70 38.58 -9.99
N GLU A 133 41.43 38.41 -9.59
CA GLU A 133 40.77 38.93 -8.39
C GLU A 133 39.60 38.03 -7.89
N GLN A 134 39.23 38.22 -6.62
CA GLN A 134 38.03 37.69 -5.97
C GLN A 134 36.78 37.76 -6.88
N GLN A 135 36.16 36.61 -7.12
CA GLN A 135 34.74 36.56 -7.48
C GLN A 135 33.96 35.73 -6.47
N LYS A 136 32.97 36.41 -5.92
CA LYS A 136 31.98 36.01 -4.93
C LYS A 136 31.20 34.82 -5.50
N GLY A 137 31.67 33.62 -5.20
CA GLY A 137 30.96 32.38 -5.53
C GLY A 137 29.64 32.36 -4.77
N ASP A 138 28.55 32.31 -5.52
CA ASP A 138 27.22 32.03 -5.04
C ASP A 138 27.28 30.96 -3.94
N GLN A 139 26.81 31.32 -2.74
CA GLN A 139 26.35 30.31 -1.82
C GLN A 139 25.19 29.62 -2.54
N VAL A 140 25.50 28.48 -3.16
CA VAL A 140 24.52 27.42 -3.33
C VAL A 140 24.00 27.20 -1.92
N LEU A 141 22.84 27.78 -1.61
CA LEU A 141 22.10 27.52 -0.40
C LEU A 141 21.95 26.01 -0.39
N ALA A 142 22.74 25.34 0.44
CA ALA A 142 22.55 23.93 0.71
C ALA A 142 21.07 23.82 1.09
N LEU A 143 20.29 23.12 0.24
CA LEU A 143 18.94 22.73 0.59
C LEU A 143 19.01 22.21 2.03
N PRO A 144 18.15 22.70 2.95
CA PRO A 144 18.22 22.29 4.35
C PRO A 144 18.31 20.77 4.35
N SER A 145 19.38 20.23 4.95
CA SER A 145 19.62 18.80 5.00
C SER A 145 18.37 18.17 5.62
N GLY A 146 17.53 17.61 4.76
CA GLY A 146 16.17 17.30 5.12
C GLY A 146 16.16 16.26 6.23
N ARG A 147 15.49 16.53 7.35
CA ARG A 147 15.33 15.52 8.40
C ARG A 147 14.49 14.39 7.84
N SER A 148 14.96 13.15 8.04
CA SER A 148 14.26 11.96 7.59
C SER A 148 13.75 11.12 8.77
N CYS A 149 12.62 10.46 8.55
CA CYS A 149 12.01 9.58 9.53
C CYS A 149 11.32 8.37 8.89
N THR A 150 11.08 7.37 9.74
CA THR A 150 10.15 6.28 9.47
C THR A 150 8.86 6.52 10.27
N LEU A 151 7.71 6.35 9.62
CA LEU A 151 6.38 6.40 10.23
C LEU A 151 5.72 5.03 10.11
N GLU A 152 5.34 4.46 11.23
CA GLU A 152 4.50 3.26 11.37
C GLU A 152 3.08 3.73 11.71
N PHE A 153 2.04 3.18 11.08
CA PHE A 153 0.63 3.50 11.39
C PHE A 153 -0.22 2.24 11.47
N ASP A 154 -1.24 2.24 12.32
CA ASP A 154 -2.26 1.19 12.41
C ASP A 154 -3.60 1.75 12.95
N GLY A 155 -4.70 1.09 12.58
CA GLY A 155 -6.05 1.43 13.04
C GLY A 155 -6.75 0.26 13.74
N ALA A 156 -7.28 0.49 14.93
CA ALA A 156 -8.04 -0.49 15.69
C ALA A 156 -9.53 -0.14 15.73
N SER A 157 -10.39 -1.17 15.67
CA SER A 157 -11.84 -1.03 15.84
C SER A 157 -12.42 -2.28 16.49
N LYS A 158 -13.13 -2.13 17.63
CA LYS A 158 -13.78 -3.22 18.37
C LYS A 158 -15.21 -3.39 17.84
N GLY A 159 -15.34 -4.13 16.74
CA GLY A 159 -16.53 -4.13 15.87
C GLY A 159 -16.32 -3.21 14.66
N ASN A 160 -17.03 -3.43 13.55
CA ASN A 160 -16.81 -2.67 12.31
C ASN A 160 -18.15 -2.21 11.70
N PRO A 161 -18.71 -1.06 12.11
CA PRO A 161 -18.09 -0.03 12.95
C PRO A 161 -18.17 -0.37 14.44
N GLY A 162 -17.27 0.20 15.23
CA GLY A 162 -17.19 -0.01 16.67
C GLY A 162 -16.28 1.02 17.33
N GLN A 163 -16.06 0.91 18.66
CA GLN A 163 -15.11 1.78 19.35
C GLN A 163 -13.72 1.63 18.73
N ALA A 164 -13.11 2.74 18.35
CA ALA A 164 -11.96 2.76 17.47
C ALA A 164 -10.86 3.71 17.94
N GLY A 165 -9.64 3.37 17.56
CA GLY A 165 -8.44 4.12 17.89
C GLY A 165 -7.47 4.14 16.73
N ALA A 166 -6.75 5.25 16.59
CA ALA A 166 -5.67 5.41 15.62
C ALA A 166 -4.32 5.45 16.34
N GLY A 167 -3.35 4.70 15.83
CA GLY A 167 -1.99 4.61 16.39
C GLY A 167 -0.92 4.95 15.36
N ALA A 168 0.07 5.74 15.74
CA ALA A 168 1.21 6.03 14.89
C ALA A 168 2.51 6.10 15.69
N VAL A 169 3.62 5.70 15.08
CA VAL A 169 4.97 5.79 15.66
C VAL A 169 5.92 6.41 14.66
N ILE A 170 6.58 7.50 15.05
CA ILE A 170 7.56 8.20 14.23
C ILE A 170 8.94 7.95 14.84
N ARG A 171 9.89 7.49 14.03
CA ARG A 171 11.28 7.27 14.42
C ARG A 171 12.18 8.12 13.53
N ALA A 172 12.96 9.00 14.13
CA ALA A 172 13.97 9.75 13.36
C ALA A 172 15.06 8.78 12.88
N ASP A 173 15.49 8.92 11.63
CA ASP A 173 16.51 8.01 11.07
C ASP A 173 17.90 8.20 11.71
N ASP A 174 18.15 9.36 12.32
CA ASP A 174 19.34 9.66 13.10
C ASP A 174 19.29 9.11 14.54
N GLY A 175 18.18 8.46 14.92
CA GLY A 175 17.95 7.92 16.27
C GLY A 175 17.67 8.99 17.34
N SER A 176 17.52 10.26 16.96
CA SER A 176 17.34 11.38 17.92
C SER A 176 16.00 11.38 18.65
N MET A 177 15.00 10.67 18.11
CA MET A 177 13.70 10.55 18.76
C MET A 177 12.91 9.32 18.29
N THR A 178 12.02 8.88 19.18
CA THR A 178 10.84 8.09 18.86
C THR A 178 9.61 8.77 19.45
N LEU A 179 8.62 9.09 18.63
CA LEU A 179 7.36 9.71 19.04
C LEU A 179 6.21 8.71 18.82
N ARG A 180 5.54 8.31 19.90
CA ARG A 180 4.36 7.46 19.86
C ARG A 180 3.12 8.32 19.97
N LEU A 181 2.16 8.10 19.09
CA LEU A 181 0.95 8.89 18.93
C LEU A 181 -0.26 7.98 18.99
N ARG A 182 -1.31 8.44 19.64
CA ARG A 182 -2.57 7.71 19.73
C ARG A 182 -3.74 8.69 19.79
N GLU A 183 -4.80 8.42 19.03
CA GLU A 183 -6.00 9.27 18.91
C GLU A 183 -7.26 8.43 19.12
N GLY A 184 -8.12 8.83 20.06
CA GLY A 184 -9.46 8.25 20.23
C GLY A 184 -10.39 8.67 19.10
N LEU A 185 -11.07 7.71 18.47
CA LEU A 185 -11.92 7.99 17.29
C LEU A 185 -13.41 7.80 17.57
N GLY A 186 -13.81 7.40 18.78
CA GLY A 186 -15.18 7.03 19.07
C GLY A 186 -15.63 5.84 18.21
N VAL A 187 -16.82 5.90 17.61
CA VAL A 187 -17.32 4.83 16.75
C VAL A 187 -16.87 5.03 15.30
N ALA A 188 -15.98 4.17 14.81
CA ALA A 188 -15.48 4.21 13.44
C ALA A 188 -15.33 2.80 12.85
N THR A 189 -15.04 2.73 11.54
CA THR A 189 -14.65 1.47 10.89
C THR A 189 -13.14 1.30 10.98
N SER A 190 -12.64 0.05 10.89
CA SER A 190 -11.19 -0.22 10.84
C SER A 190 -10.51 0.56 9.71
N ASN A 191 -11.08 0.58 8.50
CA ASN A 191 -10.50 1.35 7.39
C ASN A 191 -10.44 2.85 7.65
N HIS A 192 -11.44 3.42 8.33
CA HIS A 192 -11.39 4.83 8.72
C HIS A 192 -10.30 5.07 9.77
N ALA A 193 -10.17 4.18 10.75
CA ALA A 193 -9.13 4.26 11.78
C ALA A 193 -7.71 4.23 11.19
N GLU A 194 -7.47 3.36 10.21
CA GLU A 194 -6.20 3.27 9.48
C GLU A 194 -5.82 4.57 8.78
N TYR A 195 -6.79 5.18 8.07
CA TYR A 195 -6.58 6.48 7.43
C TYR A 195 -6.31 7.59 8.46
N ARG A 196 -7.00 7.57 9.59
CA ARG A 196 -6.80 8.54 10.68
C ARG A 196 -5.43 8.38 11.30
N ALA A 197 -4.96 7.16 11.53
CA ALA A 197 -3.61 6.87 12.01
C ALA A 197 -2.53 7.37 11.05
N PHE A 198 -2.69 7.11 9.74
CA PHE A 198 -1.80 7.65 8.72
C PHE A 198 -1.75 9.19 8.74
N ILE A 199 -2.91 9.85 8.78
CA ILE A 199 -3.02 11.33 8.85
C ILE A 199 -2.38 11.87 10.14
N LEU A 200 -2.65 11.24 11.28
CA LEU A 200 -2.11 11.59 12.58
C LEU A 200 -0.58 11.61 12.53
N GLY A 201 0.02 10.52 12.04
CA GLY A 201 1.46 10.40 11.85
C GLY A 201 2.04 11.47 10.92
N LEU A 202 1.45 11.68 9.74
CA LEU A 202 1.96 12.69 8.81
C LEU A 202 1.91 14.12 9.38
N LYS A 203 0.84 14.48 10.09
CA LYS A 203 0.71 15.81 10.71
C LYS A 203 1.82 16.05 11.74
N HIS A 204 2.11 15.05 12.57
CA HIS A 204 3.15 15.17 13.59
C HIS A 204 4.54 15.14 12.98
N ALA A 205 4.78 14.30 11.96
CA ALA A 205 6.07 14.29 11.27
C ALA A 205 6.39 15.65 10.63
N LEU A 206 5.39 16.30 10.02
CA LEU A 206 5.54 17.67 9.49
C LEU A 206 5.77 18.70 10.62
N ARG A 207 5.09 18.56 11.77
CA ARG A 207 5.28 19.43 12.94
C ARG A 207 6.70 19.36 13.48
N GLU A 208 7.29 18.16 13.48
CA GLU A 208 8.68 17.91 13.90
C GLU A 208 9.73 18.34 12.84
N GLY A 209 9.28 18.85 11.69
CA GLY A 209 10.16 19.36 10.65
C GLY A 209 10.81 18.27 9.78
N PHE A 210 10.27 17.05 9.77
CA PHE A 210 10.70 16.03 8.81
C PHE A 210 10.24 16.41 7.40
N THR A 211 11.17 16.34 6.46
CA THR A 211 10.92 16.65 5.04
C THR A 211 11.00 15.41 4.16
N SER A 212 11.55 14.30 4.69
CA SER A 212 11.62 13.01 4.02
C SER A 212 11.04 11.93 4.92
N ILE A 213 10.15 11.09 4.39
CA ILE A 213 9.42 10.11 5.20
C ILE A 213 9.27 8.77 4.49
N ARG A 214 9.55 7.69 5.23
CA ARG A 214 9.21 6.31 4.86
C ARG A 214 8.06 5.84 5.73
N VAL A 215 6.91 5.60 5.13
CA VAL A 215 5.69 5.14 5.81
C VAL A 215 5.53 3.63 5.67
N GLN A 216 5.14 2.97 6.76
CA GLN A 216 4.91 1.54 6.89
C GLN A 216 3.54 1.32 7.55
N GLY A 217 2.79 0.36 7.05
CA GLY A 217 1.55 -0.11 7.66
C GLY A 217 1.16 -1.48 7.09
N ASP A 218 0.36 -2.24 7.81
CA ASP A 218 -0.17 -3.55 7.40
C ASP A 218 -1.51 -3.46 6.65
N SER A 219 -2.13 -2.26 6.61
CA SER A 219 -3.27 -2.01 5.74
C SER A 219 -2.88 -1.90 4.27
N LYS A 220 -2.97 -3.04 3.54
CA LYS A 220 -2.72 -3.08 2.09
C LYS A 220 -3.62 -2.11 1.32
N LEU A 221 -4.87 -1.93 1.77
CA LEU A 221 -5.83 -1.01 1.16
C LEU A 221 -5.33 0.43 1.20
N VAL A 222 -4.96 0.93 2.39
CA VAL A 222 -4.46 2.30 2.55
C VAL A 222 -3.17 2.48 1.75
N CYS A 223 -2.24 1.52 1.85
CA CYS A 223 -0.98 1.57 1.10
C CYS A 223 -1.20 1.70 -0.41
N MET A 224 -2.05 0.85 -1.00
CA MET A 224 -2.31 0.84 -2.44
C MET A 224 -3.08 2.08 -2.91
N GLN A 225 -4.01 2.59 -2.10
CA GLN A 225 -4.76 3.81 -2.42
C GLN A 225 -3.86 5.06 -2.37
N ILE A 226 -3.01 5.20 -1.35
CA ILE A 226 -2.05 6.31 -1.22
C ILE A 226 -0.98 6.29 -2.33
N GLN A 227 -0.61 5.10 -2.81
CA GLN A 227 0.25 4.93 -3.99
C GLN A 227 -0.48 5.28 -5.31
N GLY A 228 -1.80 5.45 -5.28
CA GLY A 228 -2.61 5.70 -6.48
C GLY A 228 -2.89 4.47 -7.33
N LEU A 229 -2.53 3.27 -6.83
CA LEU A 229 -2.76 2.00 -7.53
C LEU A 229 -4.22 1.58 -7.46
N TRP A 230 -4.90 1.88 -6.34
CA TRP A 230 -6.31 1.56 -6.13
C TRP A 230 -7.16 2.83 -5.99
N LYS A 231 -8.38 2.80 -6.53
CA LYS A 231 -9.35 3.91 -6.44
C LYS A 231 -10.12 3.86 -5.12
N VAL A 232 -10.42 5.02 -4.55
CA VAL A 232 -11.38 5.18 -3.46
C VAL A 232 -12.78 5.35 -4.05
N LYS A 233 -13.75 4.49 -3.71
CA LYS A 233 -15.17 4.71 -4.10
C LYS A 233 -16.10 5.02 -2.92
N ASN A 234 -15.69 4.82 -1.66
CA ASN A 234 -16.52 5.18 -0.51
C ASN A 234 -16.38 6.68 -0.21
N GLN A 235 -17.51 7.38 -0.12
CA GLN A 235 -17.54 8.83 0.13
C GLN A 235 -16.96 9.20 1.50
N ASN A 236 -17.20 8.39 2.54
CA ASN A 236 -16.66 8.65 3.89
C ASN A 236 -15.13 8.50 3.94
N ILE A 237 -14.57 7.59 3.11
CA ILE A 237 -13.12 7.44 2.98
C ILE A 237 -12.53 8.49 2.04
N ALA A 238 -13.29 9.00 1.05
CA ALA A 238 -12.80 9.99 0.11
C ALA A 238 -12.32 11.28 0.80
N VAL A 239 -13.02 11.71 1.86
CA VAL A 239 -12.65 12.90 2.64
C VAL A 239 -11.29 12.72 3.32
N VAL A 240 -11.11 11.62 4.06
CA VAL A 240 -9.84 11.34 4.76
C VAL A 240 -8.71 11.02 3.77
N PHE A 241 -9.02 10.37 2.66
CA PHE A 241 -8.05 10.11 1.59
C PHE A 241 -7.50 11.40 0.96
N GLU A 242 -8.37 12.39 0.69
CA GLU A 242 -7.92 13.64 0.10
C GLU A 242 -7.05 14.44 1.10
N GLN A 243 -7.41 14.45 2.38
CA GLN A 243 -6.54 15.01 3.43
C GLN A 243 -5.18 14.30 3.50
N ALA A 244 -5.17 12.96 3.43
CA ALA A 244 -3.96 12.16 3.43
C ALA A 244 -3.05 12.49 2.23
N LYS A 245 -3.63 12.67 1.03
CA LYS A 245 -2.90 13.12 -0.16
C LYS A 245 -2.31 14.51 0.03
N GLN A 246 -3.09 15.47 0.50
CA GLN A 246 -2.60 16.84 0.73
C GLN A 246 -1.42 16.87 1.71
N LEU A 247 -1.44 16.05 2.74
CA LEU A 247 -0.32 15.92 3.69
C LEU A 247 0.90 15.25 3.06
N LYS A 248 0.69 14.18 2.29
CA LYS A 248 1.75 13.48 1.56
C LYS A 248 2.54 14.43 0.65
N GLU A 249 1.86 15.29 -0.10
CA GLU A 249 2.49 16.23 -1.05
C GLU A 249 3.31 17.34 -0.38
N ARG A 250 3.26 17.48 0.96
CA ARG A 250 4.08 18.44 1.70
C ARG A 250 5.48 17.93 2.01
N PHE A 251 5.74 16.64 1.82
CA PHE A 251 7.08 16.07 1.99
C PHE A 251 7.88 16.18 0.68
N LEU A 252 9.17 16.49 0.80
CA LEU A 252 10.10 16.51 -0.34
C LEU A 252 10.36 15.10 -0.88
N SER A 253 10.33 14.11 0.01
CA SER A 253 10.44 12.69 -0.33
C SER A 253 9.45 11.88 0.48
N PHE A 254 8.67 11.05 -0.20
CA PHE A 254 7.66 10.21 0.41
C PHE A 254 7.71 8.80 -0.20
N ARG A 255 7.79 7.79 0.66
CA ARG A 255 7.63 6.38 0.25
C ARG A 255 6.70 5.69 1.22
N ILE A 256 5.70 4.98 0.72
CA ILE A 256 4.87 4.08 1.53
C ILE A 256 5.07 2.64 1.09
N ILE A 257 5.18 1.73 2.05
CA ILE A 257 5.26 0.29 1.81
C ILE A 257 4.29 -0.45 2.74
N HIS A 258 3.72 -1.53 2.21
CA HIS A 258 2.98 -2.48 3.01
C HIS A 258 3.96 -3.41 3.74
N VAL A 259 3.75 -3.63 5.03
CA VAL A 259 4.49 -4.59 5.86
C VAL A 259 3.54 -5.64 6.44
N LEU A 260 4.07 -6.73 6.98
CA LEU A 260 3.26 -7.71 7.69
C LEU A 260 2.92 -7.19 9.10
N ARG A 261 1.82 -7.67 9.69
CA ARG A 261 1.31 -7.18 10.98
C ARG A 261 2.32 -7.35 12.11
N GLU A 262 3.04 -8.46 12.13
CA GLU A 262 4.12 -8.74 13.07
C GLU A 262 5.27 -7.72 13.00
N SER A 263 5.41 -7.01 11.88
CA SER A 263 6.38 -5.93 11.69
C SER A 263 5.81 -4.54 12.01
N ASN A 264 4.56 -4.44 12.48
CA ASN A 264 3.84 -3.20 12.77
C ASN A 264 3.29 -3.15 14.21
N SER A 265 3.83 -3.99 15.11
CA SER A 265 3.30 -4.21 16.46
C SER A 265 3.21 -2.95 17.33
N ASP A 266 4.17 -2.04 17.18
CA ASP A 266 4.22 -0.83 17.98
C ASP A 266 3.07 0.13 17.66
N ALA A 267 2.76 0.30 16.37
CA ALA A 267 1.62 1.11 15.93
C ALA A 267 0.29 0.43 16.29
N ASP A 268 0.18 -0.89 16.14
CA ASP A 268 -1.00 -1.66 16.57
C ASP A 268 -1.26 -1.52 18.08
N GLN A 269 -0.20 -1.56 18.89
CA GLN A 269 -0.32 -1.29 20.32
C GLN A 269 -0.85 0.12 20.58
N GLN A 270 -0.34 1.14 19.88
CA GLN A 270 -0.84 2.52 20.02
C GLN A 270 -2.32 2.63 19.64
N ALA A 271 -2.74 1.98 18.56
CA ALA A 271 -4.11 2.01 18.07
C ALA A 271 -5.06 1.34 19.05
N ASN A 272 -4.69 0.18 19.60
CA ASN A 272 -5.49 -0.52 20.61
C ASN A 272 -5.60 0.27 21.92
N LEU A 273 -4.52 0.92 22.38
CA LEU A 273 -4.58 1.83 23.54
C LEU A 273 -5.49 3.03 23.28
N ALA A 274 -5.55 3.52 22.05
CA ALA A 274 -6.40 4.64 21.66
C ALA A 274 -7.90 4.33 21.69
N VAL A 275 -8.32 3.06 21.61
CA VAL A 275 -9.74 2.68 21.62
C VAL A 275 -10.44 3.15 22.91
N GLU A 276 -9.71 3.19 24.03
CA GLU A 276 -10.24 3.61 25.33
C GLU A 276 -10.21 5.15 25.53
N LEU A 277 -9.71 5.90 24.55
CA LEU A 277 -9.65 7.35 24.62
C LEU A 277 -10.97 7.99 24.16
N PRO A 278 -11.41 9.07 24.81
CA PRO A 278 -12.46 9.96 24.30
C PRO A 278 -12.24 10.35 22.84
N GLU A 279 -13.33 10.49 22.09
CA GLU A 279 -13.29 10.92 20.69
C GLU A 279 -12.58 12.27 20.55
N GLY A 280 -11.59 12.31 19.64
CA GLY A 280 -10.77 13.49 19.36
C GLY A 280 -9.63 13.73 20.35
N GLN A 281 -9.50 12.95 21.43
CA GLN A 281 -8.37 13.06 22.33
C GLN A 281 -7.11 12.48 21.67
N ILE A 282 -6.06 13.28 21.57
CA ILE A 282 -4.73 12.88 21.10
C ILE A 282 -3.79 12.81 22.31
N GLN A 283 -3.01 11.74 22.40
CA GLN A 283 -1.89 11.62 23.32
C GLN A 283 -0.59 11.42 22.54
N GLU A 284 0.48 12.05 23.05
CA GLU A 284 1.81 12.03 22.46
C GLU A 284 2.81 11.59 23.53
N GLU A 285 3.66 10.63 23.21
CA GLU A 285 4.71 10.11 24.09
C GLU A 285 6.05 10.17 23.35
N LEU A 286 6.91 11.11 23.77
CA LEU A 286 8.20 11.36 23.15
C LEU A 286 9.32 10.71 23.95
N GLN A 287 10.09 9.86 23.29
CA GLN A 287 11.33 9.28 23.79
C GLN A 287 12.50 9.91 23.02
N LYS A 288 13.48 10.46 23.76
CA LYS A 288 14.71 11.06 23.24
C LYS A 288 15.93 10.26 23.69
#